data_AF-A0A7C2G6F3-F1
#
_entry.id   AF-A0A7C2G6F3-F1
#
_cell.length_a   1.000
_cell.length_b   1.000
_cell.length_c   1.000
_cell.angle_alpha   90.00
_cell.angle_beta   90.00
_cell.angle_gamma   90.00
#
_symmetry.space_group_name_H-M   'P 1'
#
loop_
_entity.id
_entity.type
_entity.pdbx_description
1 polymer ?
#
loop_
_entity_poly.entity_id
_entity_poly.type
_entity_poly.pdbx_seq_one_letter_code
_entity_poly.pdbx_strand_id
1 'polypeptide(L)'
;MPKTRRRDVEREYPKKLFIAKLRRLADALEHGRTFRIRVAGEDVRVPARATISIEHERGRTEEELEFQLKWTLTPPRASSRKR
;
A
#
# COMPACT_ATOMS: atom_id res chain seq x y z
N MET A 1 3.76 20.61 17.48
CA MET A 1 3.17 19.70 16.47
C MET A 1 4.20 18.61 16.18
N PRO A 2 3.94 17.31 16.39
CA PRO A 2 4.94 16.31 16.02
C PRO A 2 4.90 16.14 14.50
N LYS A 3 6.01 16.49 13.84
CA LYS A 3 6.27 16.23 12.41
C LYS A 3 6.07 14.74 12.14
N THR A 4 4.99 14.36 11.48
CA THR A 4 4.93 13.08 10.78
C THR A 4 5.95 13.17 9.65
N ARG A 5 7.12 12.55 9.86
CA ARG A 5 8.12 12.42 8.81
C ARG A 5 7.42 11.74 7.62
N ARG A 6 7.33 12.43 6.48
CA ARG A 6 7.03 11.77 5.20
C ARG A 6 8.11 10.71 5.03
N ARG A 7 7.73 9.43 5.05
CA ARG A 7 8.66 8.32 4.87
C ARG A 7 8.33 7.67 3.55
N ASP A 8 8.84 8.27 2.49
CA ASP A 8 8.92 7.61 1.20
C ASP A 8 10.06 6.60 1.34
N VAL A 9 9.72 5.31 1.35
CA VAL A 9 10.66 4.21 1.54
C VAL A 9 10.50 3.22 0.40
N GLU A 10 11.62 2.93 -0.26
CA GLU A 10 11.71 1.95 -1.33
C GLU A 10 12.79 0.93 -0.98
N ARG A 11 12.53 -0.34 -1.34
CA ARG A 11 13.51 -1.40 -1.11
C ARG A 11 13.32 -2.51 -2.13
N GLU A 12 14.39 -2.82 -2.85
CA GLU A 12 14.49 -4.04 -3.64
C GLU A 12 14.57 -5.29 -2.75
N TYR A 13 13.93 -6.37 -3.20
CA TYR A 13 13.94 -7.65 -2.51
C TYR A 13 14.43 -8.76 -3.44
N PRO A 14 15.15 -9.77 -2.91
CA PRO A 14 15.33 -11.03 -3.60
C PRO A 14 13.97 -11.62 -4.03
N LYS A 15 13.92 -12.18 -5.25
CA LYS A 15 12.70 -12.72 -5.89
C LYS A 15 11.86 -13.62 -4.94
N LYS A 16 12.52 -14.49 -4.17
CA LYS A 16 11.85 -15.38 -3.19
C LYS A 16 11.09 -14.60 -2.11
N LEU A 17 11.68 -13.53 -1.57
CA LEU A 17 11.05 -12.71 -0.54
C LEU A 17 9.92 -11.85 -1.12
N PHE A 18 10.10 -11.35 -2.34
CA PHE A 18 9.04 -10.64 -3.07
C PHE A 18 7.81 -11.52 -3.28
N ILE A 19 7.99 -12.74 -3.82
CA ILE A 19 6.90 -13.71 -4.03
C ILE A 19 6.20 -14.05 -2.71
N ALA A 20 6.95 -14.25 -1.61
CA ALA A 20 6.35 -14.55 -0.31
C ALA A 20 5.47 -13.40 0.21
N LYS A 21 5.85 -12.14 -0.04
CA LYS A 21 5.03 -10.97 0.30
C LYS A 21 3.77 -10.90 -0.56
N LEU A 22 3.88 -11.13 -1.87
CA LEU A 22 2.73 -11.17 -2.78
C LEU A 22 1.69 -12.22 -2.38
N ARG A 23 2.12 -13.45 -2.04
CA ARG A 23 1.21 -14.51 -1.60
C ARG A 23 0.45 -14.14 -0.32
N ARG A 24 1.15 -13.53 0.65
CA ARG A 24 0.51 -13.05 1.89
C ARG A 24 -0.44 -11.89 1.65
N LEU A 25 -0.12 -11.02 0.69
CA LEU A 25 -1.02 -9.96 0.28
C LEU A 25 -2.28 -10.55 -0.36
N ALA A 26 -2.12 -11.45 -1.33
CA ALA A 26 -3.25 -12.13 -1.99
C ALA A 26 -4.17 -12.82 -0.97
N ASP A 27 -3.61 -13.61 -0.05
CA ASP A 27 -4.36 -14.25 1.02
C ASP A 27 -5.11 -13.25 1.91
N ALA A 28 -4.51 -12.10 2.25
CA ALA A 28 -5.20 -11.09 3.04
C ALA A 28 -6.37 -10.45 2.26
N LEU A 29 -6.19 -10.21 0.96
CA LEU A 29 -7.21 -9.63 0.09
C LEU A 29 -8.38 -10.59 -0.13
N GLU A 30 -8.11 -11.86 -0.41
CA GLU A 30 -9.13 -12.91 -0.59
C GLU A 30 -10.04 -13.04 0.64
N HIS A 31 -9.48 -12.89 1.83
CA HIS A 31 -10.22 -13.00 3.10
C HIS A 31 -10.75 -11.66 3.63
N GLY A 32 -10.58 -10.54 2.90
CA GLY A 32 -11.00 -9.22 3.35
C GLY A 32 -10.32 -8.78 4.67
N ARG A 33 -9.07 -9.18 4.89
CA ARG A 33 -8.32 -8.92 6.12
C ARG A 33 -7.33 -7.76 5.96
N THR A 34 -6.93 -7.19 7.08
CA THR A 34 -5.80 -6.25 7.10
C THR A 34 -4.51 -6.99 6.76
N PHE A 35 -3.75 -6.48 5.79
CA PHE A 35 -2.40 -6.94 5.50
C PHE A 35 -1.36 -6.11 6.28
N ARG A 36 -0.41 -6.79 6.94
CA ARG A 36 0.72 -6.16 7.63
C ARG A 36 2.02 -6.52 6.96
N ILE A 37 2.85 -5.53 6.66
CA ILE A 37 4.13 -5.70 5.99
C ILE A 37 5.17 -4.76 6.59
N ARG A 38 6.41 -5.23 6.65
CA ARG A 38 7.58 -4.38 6.95
C ARG A 38 8.30 -4.03 5.65
N VAL A 39 8.55 -2.73 5.44
CA VAL A 39 9.26 -2.17 4.26
C VAL A 39 10.38 -1.27 4.76
N ALA A 40 11.63 -1.58 4.41
CA ALA A 40 12.81 -0.80 4.82
C ALA A 40 12.88 -0.45 6.33
N GLY A 41 12.33 -1.29 7.20
CA GLY A 41 12.28 -1.06 8.65
C GLY A 41 10.97 -0.44 9.16
N GLU A 42 10.09 0.01 8.27
CA GLU A 42 8.78 0.58 8.62
C GLU A 42 7.68 -0.48 8.64
N ASP A 43 6.82 -0.42 9.66
CA ASP A 43 5.62 -1.25 9.74
C ASP A 43 4.43 -0.56 9.06
N VAL A 44 3.98 -1.15 7.95
CA VAL A 44 2.84 -0.68 7.17
C VAL A 44 1.63 -1.60 7.42
N ARG A 45 0.50 -0.98 7.76
CA ARG A 45 -0.78 -1.67 7.96
C ARG A 45 -1.76 -1.27 6.86
N VAL A 46 -1.91 -2.14 5.87
CA VAL A 46 -2.85 -1.96 4.77
C VAL A 46 -4.25 -2.40 5.21
N PRO A 47 -5.25 -1.51 5.21
CA PRO A 47 -6.60 -1.88 5.59
C PRO A 47 -7.29 -2.70 4.48
N ALA A 48 -8.25 -3.55 4.86
CA ALA A 48 -9.03 -4.35 3.90
C ALA A 48 -9.82 -3.51 2.89
N ARG A 49 -10.12 -2.25 3.24
CA ARG A 49 -10.83 -1.28 2.38
C ARG A 49 -9.91 -0.50 1.44
N ALA A 50 -8.63 -0.85 1.34
CA ALA A 50 -7.73 -0.16 0.43
C ALA A 50 -8.24 -0.31 -1.01
N THR A 51 -8.18 0.77 -1.77
CA THR A 51 -8.37 0.72 -3.22
C THR A 51 -7.16 0.04 -3.84
N ILE A 52 -7.40 -0.88 -4.77
CA ILE A 52 -6.37 -1.65 -5.47
C ILE A 52 -6.38 -1.20 -6.92
N SER A 53 -5.21 -0.91 -7.47
CA SER A 53 -5.01 -0.61 -8.89
C SER A 53 -3.73 -1.27 -9.39
N ILE A 54 -3.67 -1.50 -10.71
CA ILE A 54 -2.44 -1.85 -11.40
C ILE A 54 -2.12 -0.68 -12.32
N GLU A 55 -0.91 -0.15 -12.19
CA GLU A 55 -0.41 0.94 -13.03
C GLU A 55 0.70 0.40 -13.92
N HIS A 56 0.71 0.84 -15.18
CA HIS A 56 1.70 0.44 -16.17
C HIS A 56 2.23 1.71 -16.84
N GLU A 57 3.54 1.87 -16.84
CA GLU A 57 4.21 2.97 -17.50
C GLU A 57 5.29 2.43 -18.44
N ARG A 58 5.36 3.01 -19.64
CA ARG A 58 6.38 2.67 -20.63
C ARG A 58 7.10 3.92 -21.09
N GLY A 59 8.39 3.99 -20.75
CA GLY A 59 9.33 5.02 -21.17
C GLY A 59 10.22 4.57 -22.33
N ARG A 60 11.23 5.39 -22.64
CA ARG A 60 12.23 5.08 -23.68
C ARG A 60 13.28 4.05 -23.24
N THR A 61 13.58 4.01 -21.95
CA THR A 61 14.64 3.19 -21.35
C THR A 61 14.11 2.16 -20.37
N GLU A 62 12.89 2.37 -19.88
CA GLU A 62 12.31 1.61 -18.76
C GLU A 62 10.84 1.31 -19.04
N GLU A 63 10.39 0.19 -18.48
CA GLU A 63 9.00 -0.25 -18.49
C GLU A 63 8.66 -0.76 -17.10
N GLU A 64 7.61 -0.21 -16.52
CA GLU A 64 7.26 -0.38 -15.12
C GLU A 64 5.84 -0.89 -14.98
N LEU A 65 5.64 -1.82 -14.05
CA LEU A 65 4.34 -2.37 -13.69
C LEU A 65 4.23 -2.38 -12.17
N GLU A 66 3.28 -1.62 -11.64
CA GLU A 66 3.07 -1.45 -10.22
C GLU A 66 1.73 -2.00 -9.76
N PHE A 67 1.76 -2.74 -8.66
CA PHE A 67 0.56 -3.13 -7.92
C PHE A 67 0.37 -2.17 -6.76
N GLN A 68 -0.58 -1.24 -6.90
CA GLN A 68 -0.79 -0.17 -5.95
C GLN A 68 -1.94 -0.47 -4.99
N LEU A 69 -1.73 -0.16 -3.71
CA LEU A 69 -2.75 -0.15 -2.68
C LEU A 69 -2.84 1.24 -2.07
N LYS A 70 -4.02 1.85 -2.10
CA LYS A 70 -4.25 3.24 -1.66
C LYS A 70 -5.36 3.31 -0.62
N TRP A 71 -5.14 4.07 0.44
CA TRP A 71 -6.14 4.28 1.49
C TRP A 71 -5.98 5.65 2.16
N THR A 72 -7.06 6.15 2.75
CA THR A 72 -7.04 7.38 3.55
C THR A 72 -6.67 7.08 5.00
N LEU A 73 -5.76 7.89 5.56
CA LEU A 73 -5.33 7.77 6.97
C LEU A 73 -6.37 8.36 7.95
N THR A 74 -7.20 9.28 7.48
CA THR A 74 -8.28 9.90 8.25
C THR A 74 -9.59 9.69 7.48
N PRO A 75 -10.67 9.18 8.11
CA PRO A 75 -11.99 9.19 7.48
C PRO A 75 -12.36 10.65 7.17
N PRO A 76 -12.98 10.95 6.01
CA PRO A 76 -13.55 12.28 5.82
C PRO A 76 -14.46 12.58 7.01
N ARG A 77 -14.22 13.70 7.70
CA ARG A 77 -15.14 14.17 8.75
C ARG A 77 -16.52 14.23 8.10
N ALA A 78 -17.48 13.49 8.64
CA ALA A 78 -18.87 13.62 8.24
C ALA A 78 -19.23 15.11 8.36
N SER A 79 -19.54 15.75 7.23
CA SER A 79 -20.07 17.10 7.23
C SER A 79 -21.32 17.08 8.09
N SER A 80 -21.27 17.79 9.22
CA SER A 80 -22.43 18.07 10.05
C SER A 80 -23.51 18.64 9.13
N ARG A 81 -24.54 17.85 8.87
CA ARG A 81 -25.74 18.29 8.17
C ARG A 81 -26.32 19.42 9.02
N LYS A 82 -26.13 20.68 8.60
CA LYS A 82 -26.87 21.81 9.18
C LYS A 82 -28.35 21.52 8.93
N ARG A 83 -29.09 21.35 10.03
CA ARG A 83 -30.55 21.40 10.04
C ARG A 83 -31.01 22.81 9.72
#